data_AF-A0A927LSV4-F1
#
_entry.id   AF-A0A927LSV4-F1
#
_cell.length_a   1.000
_cell.length_b   1.000
_cell.length_c   1.000
_cell.angle_alpha   90.00
_cell.angle_beta   90.00
_cell.angle_gamma   90.00
#
_symmetry.space_group_name_H-M   'P 1'
#
loop_
_entity.id
_entity.type
_entity.pdbx_description
1 polymer ?
#
loop_
_entity_poly.entity_id
_entity_poly.type
_entity_poly.pdbx_seq_one_letter_code
_entity_poly.pdbx_strand_id
1 'polypeptide(L)'
;KLKRTGNRSTAISLILWAKQSSGLQIATQQARTSIRLLIHQLDLLNKQLTELEGLLEKQIEKIPMTASLQAIKGFSHISIATLYSEAGALSQFHHGRQLLCLAGLHLSENSSGVHKGKVTLTKRGRPGLRKILYLIVLHLVSVNPEFRALHQHNKQVKKMKGMQSLMKLCGKLARILVAMAKNNSTYNAGMLRYTA
;
A
#
# COMPACT_ATOMS: atom_id res chain seq x y z
N LYS A 1 15.10 0.53 -7.67
CA LYS A 1 14.44 -0.19 -8.78
C LYS A 1 15.27 0.04 -10.04
N LEU A 2 16.10 -0.93 -10.45
CA LEU A 2 16.75 -0.87 -11.77
C LEU A 2 15.64 -0.95 -12.83
N LYS A 3 15.30 0.20 -13.42
CA LYS A 3 14.53 0.20 -14.67
C LYS A 3 15.44 -0.45 -15.72
N ARG A 4 14.91 -1.44 -16.45
CA ARG A 4 15.54 -2.11 -17.61
C ARG A 4 15.72 -1.16 -18.80
N THR A 5 16.24 0.04 -18.57
CA THR A 5 16.74 0.96 -19.60
C THR A 5 18.24 1.00 -19.45
N GLY A 6 18.91 -0.05 -19.91
CA GLY A 6 20.36 -0.12 -19.93
C GLY A 6 20.88 0.85 -20.98
N ASN A 7 21.28 2.06 -20.57
CA ASN A 7 22.00 2.97 -21.45
C ASN A 7 23.31 2.30 -21.92
N ARG A 8 23.74 2.55 -23.16
CA ARG A 8 24.98 1.97 -23.73
C ARG A 8 26.20 2.13 -22.80
N SER A 9 26.31 3.29 -22.15
CA SER A 9 27.32 3.55 -21.12
C SER A 9 27.28 2.53 -19.99
N THR A 10 26.10 2.20 -19.45
CA THR A 10 25.94 1.23 -18.34
C THR A 10 26.31 -0.19 -18.76
N ALA A 11 25.99 -0.58 -19.99
CA ALA A 11 26.38 -1.89 -20.52
C ALA A 11 27.90 -2.02 -20.63
N ILE A 12 28.59 -0.96 -21.09
CA ILE A 12 30.05 -0.91 -21.15
C ILE A 12 30.65 -1.02 -19.74
N SER A 13 30.12 -0.29 -18.76
CA SER A 13 30.55 -0.37 -17.35
C SER A 13 30.41 -1.78 -16.79
N LEU A 14 29.27 -2.44 -17.04
CA LEU A 14 29.01 -3.79 -16.56
C LEU A 14 29.97 -4.82 -17.17
N ILE A 15 30.27 -4.72 -18.46
CA ILE A 15 31.25 -5.58 -19.13
C ILE A 15 32.64 -5.36 -18.55
N LEU A 16 33.04 -4.11 -18.31
CA LEU A 16 34.33 -3.77 -17.72
C LEU A 16 34.46 -4.36 -16.29
N TRP A 17 33.44 -4.15 -15.45
CA TRP A 17 33.41 -4.70 -14.08
C TRP A 17 33.38 -6.22 -14.06
N ALA A 18 32.68 -6.86 -15.00
CA ALA A 18 32.67 -8.31 -15.12
C ALA A 18 34.07 -8.87 -15.42
N LYS A 19 34.87 -8.20 -16.26
CA LYS A 19 36.25 -8.59 -16.57
C LYS A 19 37.20 -8.46 -15.38
N GLN A 20 36.97 -7.49 -14.49
CA GLN A 20 37.77 -7.26 -13.29
C GLN A 20 37.23 -7.99 -12.05
N SER A 21 36.19 -8.81 -12.20
CA SER A 21 35.52 -9.47 -11.08
C SER A 21 36.38 -10.58 -10.49
N SER A 22 36.42 -10.66 -9.16
CA SER A 22 36.96 -11.81 -8.41
C SER A 22 36.02 -13.04 -8.40
N GLY A 23 34.96 -13.02 -9.23
CA GLY A 23 34.01 -14.12 -9.36
C GLY A 23 34.63 -15.41 -9.89
N LEU A 24 33.91 -16.53 -9.69
CA LEU A 24 34.36 -17.85 -10.11
C LEU A 24 34.59 -17.89 -11.63
N GLN A 25 35.85 -18.06 -12.04
CA GLN A 25 36.28 -18.03 -13.46
C GLN A 25 35.82 -19.27 -14.24
N ILE A 26 35.62 -20.39 -13.56
CA ILE A 26 35.26 -21.69 -14.14
C ILE A 26 33.92 -22.13 -13.53
N ALA A 27 32.83 -21.78 -14.20
CA ALA A 27 31.53 -22.37 -13.90
C ALA A 27 31.38 -23.68 -14.68
N THR A 28 31.00 -24.76 -14.00
CA THR A 28 30.65 -26.01 -14.67
C THR A 28 29.50 -25.77 -15.65
N GLN A 29 29.45 -26.55 -16.73
CA GLN A 29 28.38 -26.41 -17.73
C GLN A 29 26.99 -26.61 -17.09
N GLN A 30 26.89 -27.48 -16.07
CA GLN A 30 25.68 -27.70 -15.28
C GLN A 30 25.24 -26.43 -14.55
N ALA A 31 26.15 -25.70 -13.89
CA ALA A 31 25.83 -24.47 -13.19
C ALA A 31 25.33 -23.37 -14.15
N ARG A 32 25.95 -23.25 -15.34
CA ARG A 32 25.51 -22.32 -16.38
C ARG A 32 24.11 -22.64 -16.89
N THR A 33 23.82 -23.92 -17.14
CA THR A 33 22.48 -24.36 -17.55
C THR A 33 21.45 -24.10 -16.45
N SER A 34 21.77 -24.38 -15.19
CA SER A 34 20.88 -24.10 -14.05
C SER A 34 20.52 -22.62 -13.94
N ILE A 35 21.51 -21.73 -13.99
CA ILE A 35 21.28 -20.27 -13.96
C ILE A 35 20.41 -19.84 -15.15
N ARG A 36 20.66 -20.37 -16.35
CA ARG A 36 19.86 -20.06 -17.54
C ARG A 36 18.40 -20.48 -17.35
N LEU A 37 18.15 -21.67 -16.81
CA LEU A 37 16.79 -22.14 -16.52
C LEU A 37 16.08 -21.25 -15.49
N LEU A 38 16.77 -20.84 -14.43
CA LEU A 38 16.22 -19.91 -13.43
C LEU A 38 15.87 -18.54 -14.03
N ILE A 39 16.71 -18.02 -14.94
CA ILE A 39 16.42 -16.77 -15.66
C ILE A 39 15.17 -16.93 -16.52
N HIS A 40 15.04 -18.03 -17.28
CA HIS A 40 13.84 -18.31 -18.07
C HIS A 40 12.59 -18.41 -17.22
N GLN A 41 12.67 -19.08 -16.06
CA GLN A 41 11.56 -19.16 -15.12
C GLN A 41 11.17 -17.79 -14.58
N LEU A 42 12.15 -16.96 -14.23
CA LEU A 42 11.92 -15.60 -13.77
C LEU A 42 11.23 -14.74 -14.86
N ASP A 43 11.66 -14.86 -16.11
CA ASP A 43 11.03 -14.13 -17.21
C ASP A 43 9.60 -14.61 -17.48
N LEU A 44 9.34 -15.91 -17.39
CA LEU A 44 7.98 -16.47 -17.48
C LEU A 44 7.08 -15.92 -16.37
N LEU A 45 7.52 -15.99 -15.12
CA LEU A 45 6.76 -15.49 -13.97
C LEU A 45 6.46 -14.00 -14.08
N ASN A 46 7.41 -13.20 -14.58
CA ASN A 46 7.18 -11.77 -14.82
C ASN A 46 6.12 -11.52 -15.90
N LYS A 47 6.13 -12.29 -17.00
CA LYS A 47 5.09 -12.18 -18.04
C LYS A 47 3.71 -12.51 -17.49
N GLN A 48 3.59 -13.62 -16.76
CA GLN A 48 2.34 -14.03 -16.13
C GLN A 48 1.84 -12.98 -15.12
N LEU A 49 2.75 -12.38 -14.34
CA LEU A 49 2.42 -11.31 -13.42
C LEU A 49 1.84 -10.11 -14.16
N THR A 50 2.48 -9.67 -15.25
CA THR A 50 1.97 -8.53 -16.05
C THR A 50 0.62 -8.81 -16.71
N GLU A 51 0.38 -10.05 -17.17
CA GLU A 51 -0.91 -10.45 -17.73
C GLU A 51 -2.01 -10.41 -16.66
N LEU A 52 -1.72 -10.92 -15.46
CA LEU A 52 -2.64 -10.88 -14.33
C LEU A 52 -2.93 -9.45 -13.86
N GLU A 53 -1.92 -8.58 -13.82
CA GLU A 53 -2.11 -7.15 -13.52
C GLU A 53 -3.06 -6.50 -14.53
N GLY A 54 -2.86 -6.74 -15.83
CA GLY A 54 -3.75 -6.21 -16.86
C GLY A 54 -5.19 -6.75 -16.79
N LEU A 55 -5.37 -8.03 -16.42
CA LEU A 55 -6.70 -8.59 -16.18
C LEU A 55 -7.36 -7.95 -14.95
N LEU A 56 -6.61 -7.74 -13.89
CA LEU A 56 -7.07 -7.10 -12.65
C LEU A 56 -7.53 -5.67 -12.90
N GLU A 57 -6.76 -4.89 -13.67
CA GLU A 57 -7.13 -3.51 -14.05
C GLU A 57 -8.49 -3.48 -14.76
N LYS A 58 -8.68 -4.34 -15.77
CA LYS A 58 -9.96 -4.46 -16.49
C LYS A 58 -11.15 -4.85 -15.61
N GLN A 59 -10.95 -5.66 -14.57
CA GLN A 59 -12.04 -6.03 -13.65
C GLN A 59 -12.39 -4.89 -12.70
N ILE A 60 -11.38 -4.14 -12.23
CA ILE A 60 -11.54 -3.06 -11.27
C ILE A 60 -12.19 -1.83 -11.90
N GLU A 61 -11.92 -1.54 -13.16
CA GLU A 61 -12.60 -0.47 -13.90
C GLU A 61 -14.12 -0.65 -13.99
N LYS A 62 -14.63 -1.89 -13.88
CA LYS A 62 -16.08 -2.16 -13.84
C LYS A 62 -16.73 -1.71 -12.53
N ILE A 63 -15.94 -1.45 -11.48
CA ILE A 63 -16.46 -0.99 -10.19
C ILE A 63 -16.66 0.54 -10.28
N PRO A 64 -17.89 1.06 -10.13
CA PRO A 64 -18.20 2.48 -10.37
C PRO A 64 -17.36 3.47 -9.55
N MET A 65 -16.87 3.06 -8.39
CA MET A 65 -16.12 3.90 -7.46
C MET A 65 -14.61 3.95 -7.74
N THR A 66 -14.10 3.09 -8.63
CA THR A 66 -12.66 2.97 -8.91
C THR A 66 -12.05 4.28 -9.37
N ALA A 67 -12.69 4.97 -10.33
CA ALA A 67 -12.18 6.23 -10.88
C ALA A 67 -12.07 7.31 -9.80
N SER A 68 -13.06 7.41 -8.90
CA SER A 68 -13.07 8.36 -7.78
C SER A 68 -11.94 8.07 -6.78
N LEU A 69 -11.65 6.80 -6.51
CA LEU A 69 -10.55 6.40 -5.63
C LEU A 69 -9.18 6.62 -6.28
N GLN A 70 -9.06 6.36 -7.57
CA GLN A 70 -7.83 6.56 -8.33
C GLN A 70 -7.46 8.04 -8.47
N ALA A 71 -8.46 8.94 -8.48
CA ALA A 71 -8.24 10.39 -8.42
C ALA A 71 -7.47 10.83 -7.17
N ILE A 72 -7.50 10.04 -6.08
CA ILE A 72 -6.64 10.25 -4.92
C ILE A 72 -5.20 9.91 -5.32
N LYS A 73 -4.39 10.95 -5.52
CA LYS A 73 -2.96 10.81 -5.88
C LYS A 73 -2.25 9.88 -4.88
N GLY A 74 -1.88 8.68 -5.34
CA GLY A 74 -1.23 7.63 -4.53
C GLY A 74 -2.05 6.34 -4.37
N PHE A 75 -3.28 6.27 -4.88
CA PHE A 75 -3.96 4.99 -5.05
C PHE A 75 -3.51 4.31 -6.36
N SER A 76 -3.18 3.02 -6.27
CA SER A 76 -2.91 2.16 -7.43
C SER A 76 -4.08 1.18 -7.62
N HIS A 77 -4.27 0.66 -8.84
CA HIS A 77 -5.29 -0.37 -9.11
C HIS A 77 -5.16 -1.57 -8.17
N ILE A 78 -3.92 -2.05 -7.94
CA ILE A 78 -3.64 -3.15 -7.00
C ILE A 78 -4.07 -2.78 -5.58
N SER A 79 -3.77 -1.56 -5.11
CA SER A 79 -4.19 -1.11 -3.78
C SER A 79 -5.71 -1.06 -3.63
N ILE A 80 -6.42 -0.59 -4.68
CA ILE A 80 -7.88 -0.60 -4.73
C ILE A 80 -8.39 -2.05 -4.71
N ALA A 81 -7.81 -2.93 -5.53
CA ALA A 81 -8.13 -4.37 -5.59
C ALA A 81 -8.07 -5.01 -4.23
N THR A 82 -6.92 -4.85 -3.56
CA THR A 82 -6.64 -5.46 -2.26
C THR A 82 -7.55 -4.87 -1.18
N LEU A 83 -7.87 -3.57 -1.27
CA LEU A 83 -8.83 -2.95 -0.38
C LEU A 83 -10.23 -3.58 -0.55
N TYR A 84 -10.72 -3.71 -1.78
CA TYR A 84 -12.02 -4.33 -2.04
C TYR A 84 -12.05 -5.83 -1.73
N SER A 85 -10.96 -6.57 -1.95
CA SER A 85 -10.90 -8.00 -1.59
C SER A 85 -10.95 -8.20 -0.07
N GLU A 86 -10.32 -7.31 0.69
CA GLU A 86 -10.24 -7.39 2.15
C GLU A 86 -11.45 -6.77 2.87
N ALA A 87 -12.01 -5.68 2.33
CA ALA A 87 -13.11 -4.94 2.95
C ALA A 87 -14.48 -5.33 2.40
N GLY A 88 -14.56 -5.78 1.14
CA GLY A 88 -15.80 -5.85 0.39
C GLY A 88 -16.21 -4.48 -0.17
N ALA A 89 -17.47 -4.37 -0.59
CA ALA A 89 -18.01 -3.13 -1.15
C ALA A 89 -18.10 -2.03 -0.07
N LEU A 90 -17.35 -0.94 -0.25
CA LEU A 90 -17.28 0.15 0.73
C LEU A 90 -18.62 0.85 0.99
N SER A 91 -19.56 0.76 0.05
CA SER A 91 -20.93 1.29 0.18
C SER A 91 -21.76 0.58 1.25
N GLN A 92 -21.38 -0.63 1.66
CA GLN A 92 -22.06 -1.40 2.70
C GLN A 92 -21.78 -0.86 4.12
N PHE A 93 -20.76 -0.03 4.29
CA PHE A 93 -20.43 0.54 5.60
C PHE A 93 -21.24 1.81 5.87
N HIS A 94 -21.87 1.89 7.04
CA HIS A 94 -22.57 3.10 7.48
C HIS A 94 -21.62 4.23 7.90
N HIS A 95 -20.45 3.88 8.45
CA HIS A 95 -19.48 4.86 8.93
C HIS A 95 -18.07 4.28 8.82
N GLY A 96 -17.05 5.12 8.60
CA GLY A 96 -15.65 4.70 8.54
C GLY A 96 -15.16 3.97 9.79
N ARG A 97 -15.84 4.15 10.93
CA ARG A 97 -15.59 3.39 12.17
C ARG A 97 -15.81 1.89 11.97
N GLN A 98 -16.81 1.48 11.19
CA GLN A 98 -17.06 0.07 10.91
C GLN A 98 -15.90 -0.55 10.12
N LEU A 99 -15.38 0.17 9.11
CA LEU A 99 -14.19 -0.25 8.38
C LEU A 99 -12.96 -0.38 9.29
N LEU A 100 -12.77 0.56 10.23
CA LEU A 100 -11.69 0.49 11.23
C LEU A 100 -11.88 -0.67 12.22
N CYS A 101 -13.11 -0.95 12.63
CA CYS A 101 -13.44 -2.12 13.45
C CYS A 101 -13.10 -3.40 12.70
N LEU A 102 -13.50 -3.52 11.43
CA LEU A 102 -13.17 -4.64 10.57
C LEU A 102 -11.65 -4.82 10.40
N ALA A 103 -10.88 -3.73 10.34
CA ALA A 103 -9.43 -3.76 10.30
C ALA A 103 -8.76 -4.04 11.69
N GLY A 104 -9.53 -4.06 12.78
CA GLY A 104 -8.97 -4.15 14.14
C GLY A 104 -8.12 -2.93 14.51
N LEU A 105 -8.44 -1.76 13.94
CA LEU A 105 -7.77 -0.47 14.18
C LEU A 105 -8.51 0.41 15.20
N HIS A 106 -9.55 -0.11 15.85
CA HIS A 106 -10.20 0.58 16.96
C HIS A 106 -9.38 0.42 18.24
N LEU A 107 -9.40 1.47 19.06
CA LEU A 107 -8.74 1.48 20.36
C LEU A 107 -9.60 0.76 21.39
N SER A 108 -8.96 -0.04 22.23
CA SER A 108 -9.56 -0.65 23.42
C SER A 108 -8.62 -0.51 24.60
N GLU A 109 -9.19 -0.31 25.78
CA GLU A 109 -8.47 -0.42 27.03
C GLU A 109 -8.51 -1.88 27.50
N ASN A 110 -7.35 -2.46 27.80
CA ASN A 110 -7.28 -3.81 28.38
C ASN A 110 -7.25 -3.71 29.90
N SER A 111 -8.38 -3.31 30.48
CA SER A 111 -8.52 -3.14 31.91
C SER A 111 -9.27 -4.30 32.53
N SER A 112 -8.72 -4.88 33.58
CA SER A 112 -9.45 -5.75 34.50
C SER A 112 -9.86 -4.92 35.72
N GLY A 113 -10.83 -5.38 36.52
CA GLY A 113 -11.25 -4.67 37.73
C GLY A 113 -10.10 -4.36 38.72
N VAL A 114 -8.96 -5.04 38.58
CA VAL A 114 -7.73 -4.85 39.38
C VAL A 114 -6.64 -4.09 38.61
N HIS A 115 -6.63 -4.14 37.27
CA HIS A 115 -5.57 -3.57 36.44
C HIS A 115 -6.13 -2.57 35.43
N LYS A 116 -5.70 -1.30 35.50
CA LYS A 116 -5.94 -0.34 34.42
C LYS A 116 -4.85 -0.45 33.34
N GLY A 117 -5.22 -1.01 32.20
CA GLY A 117 -4.31 -1.23 31.08
C GLY A 117 -4.16 0.00 30.19
N LYS A 118 -3.15 -0.02 29.31
CA LYS A 118 -2.96 1.02 28.30
C LYS A 118 -3.98 0.88 27.18
N VAL A 119 -4.46 2.01 26.67
CA VAL A 119 -5.28 2.05 25.44
C VAL A 119 -4.42 1.61 24.26
N THR A 120 -4.78 0.48 23.65
CA THR A 120 -4.05 -0.13 22.54
C THR A 120 -5.00 -0.47 21.39
N LEU A 121 -4.44 -0.70 20.20
CA LEU A 121 -5.23 -1.24 19.09
C LEU A 121 -5.65 -2.67 19.41
N THR A 122 -6.92 -3.01 19.19
CA THR A 122 -7.42 -4.38 19.46
C THR A 122 -6.72 -5.44 18.64
N LYS A 123 -6.40 -5.15 17.38
CA LYS A 123 -5.86 -6.10 16.41
C LYS A 123 -6.75 -7.33 16.13
N ARG A 124 -7.98 -7.38 16.67
CA ARG A 124 -8.95 -8.48 16.54
C ARG A 124 -9.70 -8.56 15.19
N GLY A 125 -9.46 -7.60 14.29
CA GLY A 125 -10.03 -7.60 12.94
C GLY A 125 -9.10 -8.20 11.87
N ARG A 126 -9.49 -8.08 10.60
CA ARG A 126 -8.76 -8.58 9.43
C ARG A 126 -7.35 -8.00 9.34
N PRO A 127 -6.29 -8.83 9.48
CA PRO A 127 -4.92 -8.35 9.45
C PRO A 127 -4.49 -7.87 8.05
N GLY A 128 -5.04 -8.46 6.98
CA GLY A 128 -4.82 -8.02 5.60
C GLY A 128 -5.34 -6.60 5.36
N LEU A 129 -6.61 -6.35 5.71
CA LEU A 129 -7.20 -5.00 5.69
C LEU A 129 -6.38 -3.97 6.48
N ARG A 130 -5.92 -4.34 7.68
CA ARG A 130 -5.06 -3.48 8.50
C ARG A 130 -3.75 -3.13 7.80
N LYS A 131 -3.11 -4.12 7.18
CA LYS A 131 -1.85 -3.97 6.46
C LYS A 131 -2.02 -3.07 5.24
N ILE A 132 -3.05 -3.29 4.42
CA ILE A 132 -3.26 -2.50 3.20
C ILE A 132 -3.59 -1.03 3.52
N LEU A 133 -4.44 -0.76 4.53
CA LEU A 133 -4.71 0.62 4.96
C LEU A 133 -3.44 1.34 5.40
N TYR A 134 -2.57 0.66 6.14
CA TYR A 134 -1.28 1.22 6.54
C TYR A 134 -0.37 1.51 5.34
N LEU A 135 -0.24 0.57 4.40
CA LEU A 135 0.62 0.73 3.22
C LEU A 135 0.12 1.86 2.31
N ILE A 136 -1.20 1.96 2.11
CA ILE A 136 -1.81 3.05 1.36
C ILE A 136 -1.47 4.39 2.02
N VAL A 137 -1.70 4.54 3.32
CA VAL A 137 -1.39 5.80 4.03
C VAL A 137 0.09 6.13 4.00
N LEU A 138 0.97 5.14 4.16
CA LEU A 138 2.41 5.34 4.06
C LEU A 138 2.81 5.89 2.69
N HIS A 139 2.23 5.34 1.62
CA HIS A 139 2.45 5.82 0.27
C HIS A 139 1.83 7.20 0.02
N LEU A 140 0.61 7.46 0.52
CA LEU A 140 -0.06 8.76 0.44
C LEU A 140 0.76 9.86 1.11
N VAL A 141 1.35 9.62 2.28
CA VAL A 141 2.23 10.60 2.94
C VAL A 141 3.47 10.93 2.09
N SER A 142 3.96 9.96 1.31
CA SER A 142 5.08 10.15 0.39
C SER A 142 4.68 10.94 -0.86
N VAL A 143 3.51 10.71 -1.44
CA VAL A 143 3.14 11.26 -2.76
C VAL A 143 2.16 12.44 -2.70
N ASN A 144 1.21 12.42 -1.76
CA ASN A 144 0.14 13.41 -1.64
C ASN A 144 0.53 14.52 -0.64
N PRO A 145 0.60 15.79 -1.09
CA PRO A 145 1.04 16.90 -0.23
C PRO A 145 0.10 17.14 0.97
N GLU A 146 -1.19 16.84 0.85
CA GLU A 146 -2.16 17.05 1.93
C GLU A 146 -1.99 16.04 3.06
N PHE A 147 -1.82 14.77 2.72
CA PHE A 147 -1.50 13.73 3.71
C PHE A 147 -0.14 13.97 4.36
N ARG A 148 0.84 14.47 3.59
CA ARG A 148 2.14 14.88 4.12
C ARG A 148 2.02 16.02 5.13
N ALA A 149 1.27 17.06 4.80
CA ALA A 149 1.03 18.20 5.68
C ALA A 149 0.33 17.78 6.98
N LEU A 150 -0.68 16.90 6.90
CA LEU A 150 -1.33 16.35 8.08
C LEU A 150 -0.38 15.50 8.93
N HIS A 151 0.47 14.68 8.29
CA HIS A 151 1.45 13.87 9.00
C HIS A 151 2.45 14.75 9.76
N GLN A 152 2.93 15.81 9.12
CA GLN A 152 3.84 16.79 9.71
C GLN A 152 3.18 17.58 10.84
N HIS A 153 1.94 18.06 10.66
CA HIS A 153 1.17 18.73 11.70
C HIS A 153 0.97 17.85 12.94
N ASN A 154 0.63 16.57 12.76
CA ASN A 154 0.50 15.62 13.87
C ASN A 154 1.82 15.45 14.64
N LYS A 155 2.97 15.46 13.94
CA LYS A 155 4.28 15.33 14.58
C LYS A 155 4.72 16.61 15.29
N GLN A 156 4.55 17.76 14.66
CA GLN A 156 5.07 19.04 15.15
C GLN A 156 4.14 19.69 16.19
N VAL A 157 2.84 19.77 15.89
CA VAL A 157 1.86 20.45 16.75
C VAL A 157 1.33 19.51 17.83
N LYS A 158 0.88 18.31 17.42
CA LYS A 158 0.30 17.33 18.36
C LYS A 158 1.35 16.46 19.07
N LYS A 159 2.64 16.67 18.78
CA LYS A 159 3.78 15.94 19.34
C LYS A 159 3.63 14.41 19.29
N MET A 160 2.95 13.89 18.25
CA MET A 160 2.72 12.45 18.09
C MET A 160 3.94 11.74 17.51
N LYS A 161 4.17 10.49 17.93
CA LYS A 161 5.17 9.62 17.28
C LYS A 161 4.77 9.33 15.83
N GLY A 162 5.75 9.07 14.96
CA GLY A 162 5.51 8.82 13.53
C GLY A 162 4.45 7.72 13.28
N MET A 163 4.55 6.59 13.97
CA MET A 163 3.59 5.50 13.86
C MET A 163 2.18 5.89 14.34
N GLN A 164 2.07 6.67 15.42
CA GLN A 164 0.76 7.14 15.91
C GLN A 164 0.10 8.08 14.89
N SER A 165 0.87 8.95 14.24
CA SER A 165 0.39 9.82 13.18
C SER A 165 -0.12 9.02 11.98
N LEU A 166 0.61 7.98 11.54
CA LEU A 166 0.16 7.11 10.44
C LEU A 166 -1.13 6.37 10.80
N MET A 167 -1.24 5.79 12.00
CA MET A 167 -2.48 5.12 12.44
C MET A 167 -3.67 6.08 12.50
N LYS A 168 -3.45 7.32 12.95
CA LYS A 168 -4.47 8.37 12.93
C LYS A 168 -4.93 8.69 11.50
N LEU A 169 -4.00 8.76 10.56
CA LEU A 169 -4.30 8.97 9.15
C LEU A 169 -5.02 7.77 8.52
N CYS A 170 -4.75 6.52 8.93
CA CYS A 170 -5.58 5.36 8.54
C CYS A 170 -7.03 5.55 8.98
N GLY A 171 -7.24 6.04 10.20
CA GLY A 171 -8.57 6.39 10.71
C GLY A 171 -9.28 7.47 9.88
N LYS A 172 -8.51 8.44 9.39
CA LYS A 172 -9.03 9.52 8.55
C LYS A 172 -9.37 9.02 7.14
N LEU A 173 -8.46 8.27 6.54
CA LEU A 173 -8.64 7.65 5.23
C LEU A 173 -9.87 6.74 5.22
N ALA A 174 -10.04 5.87 6.23
CA ALA A 174 -11.20 4.99 6.32
C ALA A 174 -12.54 5.75 6.33
N ARG A 175 -12.59 6.92 6.97
CA ARG A 175 -13.78 7.78 6.98
C ARG A 175 -14.03 8.41 5.62
N ILE A 176 -12.98 8.91 4.97
CA ILE A 176 -13.07 9.49 3.62
C ILE A 176 -13.54 8.44 2.62
N LEU A 177 -12.96 7.24 2.66
CA LEU A 177 -13.33 6.13 1.78
C LEU A 177 -14.82 5.76 1.89
N VAL A 178 -15.34 5.62 3.12
CA VAL A 178 -16.76 5.31 3.34
C VAL A 178 -17.67 6.48 2.96
N ALA A 179 -17.26 7.72 3.24
CA ALA A 179 -18.03 8.92 2.87
C ALA A 179 -18.12 9.07 1.33
N MET A 180 -17.00 8.89 0.63
CA MET A 180 -16.96 8.88 -0.83
C MET A 180 -17.85 7.77 -1.40
N ALA A 181 -17.76 6.56 -0.82
CA ALA A 181 -18.54 5.41 -1.24
C ALA A 181 -20.04 5.61 -1.11
N LYS A 182 -20.49 6.32 -0.06
CA LYS A 182 -21.91 6.60 0.18
C LYS A 182 -22.47 7.71 -0.71
N ASN A 183 -21.70 8.77 -0.89
CA ASN A 183 -22.18 9.98 -1.56
C ASN A 183 -21.90 9.95 -3.07
N ASN A 184 -21.33 8.85 -3.60
CA ASN A 184 -20.82 8.75 -4.99
C ASN A 184 -20.01 9.99 -5.40
N SER A 185 -19.18 10.47 -4.47
CA SER A 185 -18.47 11.74 -4.62
C SER A 185 -17.00 11.51 -4.93
N THR A 186 -16.42 12.40 -5.73
CA THR A 186 -14.98 12.41 -6.01
C THR A 186 -14.20 12.99 -4.85
N TYR A 187 -12.94 12.58 -4.71
CA TYR A 187 -12.07 13.11 -3.67
C TYR A 187 -11.90 14.63 -3.82
N ASN A 188 -12.08 15.35 -2.71
CA ASN A 188 -11.75 16.77 -2.61
C ASN A 188 -10.86 16.97 -1.37
N ALA A 189 -9.78 17.75 -1.54
CA ALA A 189 -8.89 18.22 -0.49
C ALA A 189 -9.62 18.71 0.78
N GLY A 190 -10.77 19.38 0.59
CA GLY A 190 -11.62 19.88 1.66
C GLY A 190 -12.14 18.79 2.59
N MET A 191 -12.33 17.56 2.12
CA MET A 191 -12.80 16.43 2.94
C MET A 191 -11.84 16.09 4.08
N LEU A 192 -10.54 16.39 3.91
CA LEU A 192 -9.55 16.23 4.98
C LEU A 192 -9.74 17.24 6.12
N ARG A 193 -10.48 18.34 5.93
CA ARG A 193 -10.70 19.35 6.99
C ARG A 193 -11.89 19.02 7.89
N TYR A 194 -12.93 18.39 7.34
CA TYR A 194 -14.21 18.14 8.05
C TYR A 194 -14.26 16.84 8.85
N THR A 195 -13.44 15.84 8.54
CA THR A 195 -13.41 14.58 9.30
C THR A 195 -12.46 14.71 10.51
N ALA A 196 -12.86 15.47 11.54
CA ALA A 196 -12.16 15.51 12.83
C ALA A 196 -12.34 14.17 13.56
#